data_AF-A0A3M1FZN9-F1
#
_entry.id   AF-A0A3M1FZN9-F1
#
_cell.length_a   1.000
_cell.length_b   1.000
_cell.length_c   1.000
_cell.angle_alpha   90.00
_cell.angle_beta   90.00
_cell.angle_gamma   90.00
#
_symmetry.space_group_name_H-M   'P 1'
#
loop_
_entity.id
_entity.type
_entity.pdbx_description
1 polymer ?
#
loop_
_entity_poly.entity_id
_entity_poly.type
_entity_poly.pdbx_seq_one_letter_code
_entity_poly.pdbx_strand_id
1 'polypeptide(L)'
;AELYALLSAISGVPIKQNIAITGSMDQNGNVQPIGGVNEKIEGFYQLCKLRGLDGTHGVIIPSRNMVNLMLRDEVVEAVKEGRFHIWAIDRIEDGVELLFGIPAGEPQPDGSYPEGTLNYLVEKRLTEIRDALKEKKEEKENNEKGDNKD
;
A
#
# COMPACT_ATOMS: atom_id res chain seq x y z
N ALA A 1 -2.01 -2.46 5.72
CA ALA A 1 -3.22 -2.19 4.91
C ALA A 1 -3.51 -0.70 4.84
N GLU A 2 -3.69 -0.04 5.98
CA GLU A 2 -4.06 1.39 6.07
C GLU A 2 -3.08 2.32 5.36
N LEU A 3 -1.77 2.11 5.54
CA LEU A 3 -0.75 2.89 4.83
C LEU A 3 -0.94 2.84 3.31
N TYR A 4 -1.08 1.65 2.73
CA TYR A 4 -1.28 1.53 1.28
C TYR A 4 -2.58 2.20 0.83
N ALA A 5 -3.66 2.10 1.59
CA ALA A 5 -4.91 2.80 1.28
C ALA A 5 -4.71 4.33 1.27
N LEU A 6 -3.95 4.87 2.24
CA LEU A 6 -3.59 6.29 2.26
C LEU A 6 -2.72 6.68 1.06
N LEU A 7 -1.70 5.88 0.74
CA LEU A 7 -0.84 6.12 -0.41
C LEU A 7 -1.62 6.10 -1.72
N SER A 8 -2.59 5.19 -1.87
CA SER A 8 -3.52 5.16 -3.01
C SER A 8 -4.39 6.41 -3.07
N ALA A 9 -4.99 6.81 -1.94
CA ALA A 9 -5.83 7.99 -1.89
C ALA A 9 -5.08 9.29 -2.24
N ILE A 10 -3.80 9.38 -1.85
CA ILE A 10 -2.95 10.54 -2.17
C ILE A 10 -2.47 10.46 -3.62
N SER A 11 -1.86 9.36 -4.04
CA SER A 11 -1.26 9.24 -5.38
C SER A 11 -2.28 9.12 -6.51
N GLY A 12 -3.52 8.73 -6.21
CA GLY A 12 -4.53 8.38 -7.20
C GLY A 12 -4.31 7.03 -7.88
N VAL A 13 -3.28 6.26 -7.48
CA VAL A 13 -2.99 4.95 -8.08
C VAL A 13 -3.89 3.88 -7.45
N PRO A 14 -4.65 3.09 -8.24
CA PRO A 14 -5.54 2.07 -7.71
C PRO A 14 -4.77 0.87 -7.12
N ILE A 15 -5.34 0.26 -6.08
CA ILE A 15 -4.80 -0.96 -5.45
C ILE A 15 -5.47 -2.19 -6.07
N LYS A 16 -4.65 -3.20 -6.41
CA LYS A 16 -5.12 -4.54 -6.80
C LYS A 16 -5.95 -5.19 -5.69
N GLN A 17 -7.20 -5.55 -6.01
CA GLN A 17 -8.17 -6.09 -5.04
C GLN A 17 -8.13 -7.61 -4.89
N ASN A 18 -7.42 -8.30 -5.77
CA ASN A 18 -7.18 -9.75 -5.72
C ASN A 18 -6.09 -10.14 -4.70
N ILE A 19 -5.42 -9.16 -4.07
CA ILE A 19 -4.36 -9.38 -3.09
C ILE A 19 -4.81 -8.86 -1.72
N ALA A 20 -4.91 -9.75 -0.74
CA ALA A 20 -5.07 -9.35 0.65
C ALA A 20 -3.72 -9.07 1.30
N ILE A 21 -3.74 -8.31 2.39
CA ILE A 21 -2.55 -8.02 3.17
C ILE A 21 -2.84 -8.04 4.66
N THR A 22 -1.94 -8.68 5.42
CA THR A 22 -1.93 -8.62 6.89
C THR A 22 -0.52 -8.27 7.36
N GLY A 23 -0.42 -7.48 8.42
CA GLY A 23 0.86 -7.08 8.99
C GLY A 23 0.71 -5.85 9.89
N SER A 24 1.71 -5.64 10.73
CA SER A 24 1.96 -4.38 11.43
C SER A 24 3.24 -3.76 10.87
N MET A 25 3.53 -2.50 11.21
CA MET A 25 4.80 -1.85 10.86
C MET A 25 5.30 -0.96 11.99
N ASP A 26 6.61 -0.72 12.04
CA ASP A 26 7.17 0.39 12.83
C ASP A 26 7.25 1.70 12.02
N GLN A 27 7.71 2.77 12.67
CA GLN A 27 7.85 4.09 12.05
C GLN A 27 8.93 4.15 10.95
N ASN A 28 9.82 3.16 10.89
CA ASN A 28 10.87 3.06 9.87
C ASN A 28 10.42 2.25 8.65
N GLY A 29 9.15 1.83 8.62
CA GLY A 29 8.58 1.02 7.54
C GLY A 29 8.92 -0.47 7.63
N ASN A 30 9.51 -0.94 8.74
CA ASN A 30 9.78 -2.37 8.90
C ASN A 30 8.50 -3.12 9.25
N VAL A 31 8.22 -4.20 8.53
CA VAL A 31 7.04 -5.03 8.75
C VAL A 31 7.24 -5.93 9.96
N GLN A 32 6.22 -5.99 10.81
CA GLN A 32 6.24 -6.71 12.07
C GLN A 32 5.34 -7.94 12.03
N PRO A 33 5.70 -9.02 12.77
CA PRO A 33 4.91 -10.23 12.82
C PRO A 33 3.56 -9.98 13.47
N ILE A 34 2.59 -10.80 13.09
CA ILE A 34 1.22 -10.76 13.61
C ILE A 34 0.79 -12.12 14.15
N GLY A 35 -0.25 -12.11 14.97
CA GLY A 35 -0.98 -13.32 15.36
C GLY A 35 -2.00 -13.76 14.30
N GLY A 36 -2.28 -15.07 14.29
CA GLY A 36 -3.32 -15.68 13.45
C GLY A 36 -3.02 -15.63 11.95
N VAL A 37 -1.76 -15.82 11.55
CA VAL A 37 -1.36 -15.72 10.13
C VAL A 37 -2.04 -16.79 9.27
N ASN A 38 -2.17 -18.01 9.78
CA ASN A 38 -2.78 -19.13 9.06
C ASN A 38 -4.27 -18.86 8.81
N GLU A 39 -5.01 -18.46 9.84
CA GLU A 39 -6.45 -18.17 9.77
C GLU A 39 -6.74 -17.03 8.80
N LYS A 40 -5.87 -16.02 8.75
CA LYS A 40 -6.01 -14.89 7.81
C LYS A 40 -5.76 -15.30 6.37
N ILE A 41 -4.70 -16.08 6.12
CA ILE A 41 -4.40 -16.59 4.78
C ILE A 41 -5.56 -17.46 4.28
N GLU A 42 -5.96 -18.41 5.12
CA GLU A 42 -7.00 -19.37 4.79
C GLU A 42 -8.37 -18.71 4.61
N GLY A 43 -8.70 -17.72 5.45
CA GLY A 43 -9.94 -16.96 5.32
C GLY A 43 -10.03 -16.25 3.96
N PHE A 44 -8.94 -15.62 3.52
CA PHE A 44 -8.91 -14.99 2.20
C PHE A 44 -8.97 -16.03 1.07
N TYR A 45 -8.21 -17.13 1.18
CA TYR A 45 -8.27 -18.21 0.20
C TYR A 45 -9.70 -18.77 0.00
N GLN A 46 -10.45 -19.01 1.08
CA GLN A 46 -11.83 -19.48 0.97
C GLN A 46 -12.72 -18.46 0.25
N LEU A 47 -12.56 -17.17 0.52
CA LEU A 47 -13.28 -16.11 -0.19
C LEU A 47 -12.97 -16.14 -1.69
N CYS A 48 -11.69 -16.24 -2.06
CA CYS A 48 -11.26 -16.34 -3.45
C CYS A 48 -11.84 -17.59 -4.14
N LYS A 49 -11.81 -18.74 -3.46
CA LYS A 49 -12.39 -19.99 -3.94
C LYS A 49 -13.89 -19.87 -4.22
N LEU A 50 -14.64 -19.18 -3.35
CA LEU A 50 -16.07 -18.91 -3.53
C LEU A 50 -16.37 -17.92 -4.66
N ARG A 51 -15.45 -16.98 -4.93
CA ARG A 51 -15.61 -15.93 -5.95
C ARG A 51 -15.06 -16.32 -7.32
N GLY A 52 -14.30 -17.41 -7.39
CA GLY A 52 -13.60 -17.86 -8.60
C GLY A 52 -12.10 -17.63 -8.46
N LEU A 53 -11.37 -18.70 -8.12
CA LEU A 53 -9.91 -18.66 -8.03
C LEU A 53 -9.30 -18.73 -9.44
N ASP A 54 -8.57 -17.68 -9.83
CA ASP A 54 -8.09 -17.45 -11.20
C ASP A 54 -6.56 -17.44 -11.35
N GLY A 55 -5.82 -17.75 -10.29
CA GLY A 55 -4.35 -17.71 -10.29
C GLY A 55 -3.73 -16.34 -10.06
N THR A 56 -4.53 -15.28 -9.90
CA THR A 56 -4.00 -13.93 -9.60
C THR A 56 -4.09 -13.60 -8.10
N HIS A 57 -4.84 -14.39 -7.34
CA HIS A 57 -5.16 -14.12 -5.95
C HIS A 57 -4.02 -14.48 -5.00
N GLY A 58 -3.87 -13.72 -3.91
CA GLY A 58 -2.89 -14.08 -2.89
C GLY A 58 -2.87 -13.18 -1.66
N VAL A 59 -1.96 -13.46 -0.74
CA VAL A 59 -1.84 -12.76 0.54
C VAL A 59 -0.42 -12.29 0.76
N ILE A 60 -0.26 -11.02 1.09
CA ILE A 60 0.99 -10.45 1.59
C ILE A 60 1.05 -10.65 3.12
N ILE A 61 2.16 -11.20 3.60
CA ILE A 61 2.43 -11.45 5.03
C ILE A 61 3.80 -10.92 5.46
N PRO A 62 4.04 -10.70 6.77
CA PRO A 62 5.37 -10.43 7.28
C PRO A 62 6.29 -11.64 7.05
N SER A 63 7.51 -11.40 6.55
CA SER A 63 8.56 -12.44 6.39
C SER A 63 8.79 -13.23 7.67
N ARG A 64 8.77 -12.54 8.81
CA ARG A 64 8.96 -13.12 10.14
C ARG A 64 7.87 -14.12 10.54
N ASN A 65 6.71 -14.10 9.89
CA ASN A 65 5.66 -15.09 10.13
C ASN A 65 5.83 -16.38 9.31
N MET A 66 6.79 -16.47 8.40
CA MET A 66 7.02 -17.68 7.59
C MET A 66 7.22 -18.93 8.45
N VAL A 67 7.93 -18.78 9.58
CA VAL A 67 8.17 -19.88 10.54
C VAL A 67 6.89 -20.35 11.26
N ASN A 68 5.80 -19.59 11.18
CA ASN A 68 4.52 -19.92 11.79
C ASN A 68 3.52 -20.54 10.80
N LEU A 69 3.89 -20.67 9.53
CA LEU A 69 2.99 -21.19 8.50
C LEU A 69 2.77 -22.70 8.68
N MET A 70 1.52 -23.05 8.95
CA MET A 70 1.00 -24.40 9.11
C MET A 70 -0.38 -24.43 8.43
N LEU A 71 -0.36 -24.31 7.10
CA LEU A 71 -1.57 -24.14 6.29
C LEU A 71 -2.19 -25.50 5.95
N ARG A 72 -3.51 -25.52 5.77
CA ARG A 72 -4.21 -26.69 5.22
C ARG A 72 -3.65 -27.11 3.86
N ASP A 73 -3.63 -28.41 3.62
CA ASP A 73 -3.13 -29.02 2.38
C ASP A 73 -3.74 -28.41 1.11
N GLU A 74 -5.03 -28.05 1.15
CA GLU A 74 -5.69 -27.44 -0.03
C GLU A 74 -5.10 -26.09 -0.42
N VAL A 75 -4.59 -25.31 0.54
CA VAL A 75 -3.94 -24.01 0.27
C VAL A 75 -2.54 -24.27 -0.27
N VAL A 76 -1.82 -25.21 0.34
CA VAL A 76 -0.48 -25.61 -0.11
C VAL A 76 -0.53 -26.09 -1.57
N GLU A 77 -1.53 -26.90 -1.92
CA GLU A 77 -1.69 -27.39 -3.29
C GLU A 77 -2.06 -26.28 -4.26
N ALA A 78 -2.98 -25.38 -3.88
CA ALA A 78 -3.30 -24.22 -4.72
C ALA A 78 -2.08 -23.32 -4.97
N VAL A 79 -1.18 -23.17 -3.99
CA VAL A 79 0.08 -22.45 -4.16
C VAL A 79 1.03 -23.18 -5.10
N LYS A 80 1.21 -24.50 -4.94
CA LYS A 80 2.05 -25.31 -5.84
C LYS A 80 1.57 -25.26 -7.30
N GLU A 81 0.27 -25.26 -7.51
CA GLU A 81 -0.35 -25.18 -8.83
C GLU A 81 -0.39 -23.74 -9.40
N GLY A 82 0.11 -22.74 -8.66
CA GLY A 82 0.11 -21.33 -9.07
C GLY A 82 -1.28 -20.68 -9.07
N ARG A 83 -2.28 -21.32 -8.46
CA ARG A 83 -3.66 -20.80 -8.37
C ARG A 83 -3.85 -19.78 -7.26
N PHE A 84 -2.95 -19.75 -6.28
CA PHE A 84 -2.95 -18.81 -5.16
C PHE A 84 -1.51 -18.48 -4.76
N HIS A 85 -1.27 -17.28 -4.21
CA HIS A 85 0.08 -16.82 -3.91
C HIS A 85 0.20 -16.34 -2.46
N ILE A 86 1.39 -16.51 -1.88
CA ILE A 86 1.73 -15.97 -0.56
C ILE A 86 3.06 -15.24 -0.72
N TRP A 87 3.04 -13.92 -0.49
CA TRP A 87 4.23 -13.08 -0.58
C TRP A 87 4.68 -12.65 0.80
N ALA A 88 5.92 -12.94 1.14
CA ALA A 88 6.56 -12.48 2.36
C ALA A 88 7.29 -11.15 2.10
N ILE A 89 7.06 -10.15 2.95
CA ILE A 89 7.72 -8.85 2.87
C ILE A 89 8.42 -8.47 4.17
N ASP A 90 9.52 -7.72 4.06
CA ASP A 90 10.29 -7.21 5.20
C ASP A 90 10.02 -5.73 5.44
N ARG A 91 9.73 -4.99 4.37
CA ARG A 91 9.43 -3.56 4.43
C ARG A 91 8.16 -3.22 3.66
N ILE A 92 7.63 -2.02 3.90
CA ILE A 92 6.43 -1.52 3.22
C ILE A 92 6.65 -1.32 1.71
N GLU A 93 7.88 -1.05 1.27
CA GLU A 93 8.19 -0.77 -0.13
C GLU A 93 8.03 -2.04 -0.98
N ASP A 94 8.35 -3.22 -0.41
CA ASP A 94 8.19 -4.52 -1.07
C ASP A 94 6.72 -4.79 -1.48
N GLY A 95 5.77 -4.32 -0.67
CA GLY A 95 4.34 -4.48 -0.96
C GLY A 95 3.80 -3.51 -2.02
N VAL A 96 4.53 -2.44 -2.31
CA VAL A 96 4.08 -1.43 -3.29
C VAL A 96 4.01 -2.02 -4.69
N GLU A 97 5.07 -2.69 -5.14
CA GLU A 97 5.11 -3.26 -6.49
C GLU A 97 4.01 -4.31 -6.68
N LEU A 98 3.77 -5.13 -5.66
CA LEU A 98 2.72 -6.14 -5.67
C LEU A 98 1.33 -5.50 -5.81
N LEU A 99 1.03 -4.50 -4.97
CA LEU A 99 -0.31 -3.90 -4.84
C LEU A 99 -0.64 -2.86 -5.92
N PHE A 100 0.35 -2.08 -6.37
CA PHE A 100 0.15 -0.96 -7.31
C PHE A 100 0.66 -1.26 -8.72
N GLY A 101 1.55 -2.25 -8.89
CA GLY A 101 2.13 -2.58 -10.19
C GLY A 101 3.16 -1.57 -10.72
N ILE A 102 3.62 -0.66 -9.86
CA ILE A 102 4.69 0.30 -10.15
C ILE A 102 5.72 0.28 -9.00
N PRO A 103 6.99 0.64 -9.23
CA PRO A 103 8.00 0.71 -8.17
C PRO A 103 7.63 1.73 -7.09
N ALA A 104 8.05 1.48 -5.85
CA ALA A 104 7.91 2.44 -4.75
C ALA A 104 8.67 3.74 -5.04
N GLY A 105 9.92 3.63 -5.49
CA GLY A 105 10.83 4.73 -5.76
C GLY A 105 11.58 5.18 -4.51
N GLU A 106 12.92 5.12 -4.57
CA GLU A 106 13.79 5.60 -3.49
C GLU A 106 14.15 7.08 -3.68
N PRO A 107 14.39 7.82 -2.59
CA PRO A 107 14.81 9.22 -2.69
C PRO A 107 16.18 9.32 -3.38
N GLN A 108 16.27 10.22 -4.34
CA GLN A 108 17.49 10.58 -5.05
C GLN A 108 18.37 11.50 -4.18
N PRO A 109 19.64 11.72 -4.53
CA PRO A 109 20.55 12.58 -3.74
C PRO A 109 20.06 14.02 -3.53
N ASP A 110 19.19 14.53 -4.41
CA ASP A 110 18.57 15.85 -4.31
C ASP A 110 17.25 15.85 -3.50
N GLY A 111 16.86 14.69 -2.95
CA GLY A 111 15.64 14.48 -2.19
C GLY A 111 14.39 14.22 -3.05
N SER A 112 14.50 14.24 -4.38
CA SER A 112 13.37 13.95 -5.28
C SER A 112 13.17 12.44 -5.48
N TYR A 113 11.99 12.02 -5.94
CA TYR A 113 11.73 10.63 -6.31
C TYR A 113 11.75 10.45 -7.84
N PRO A 114 12.20 9.30 -8.37
CA PRO A 114 12.18 9.03 -9.80
C PRO A 114 10.76 9.08 -10.39
N GLU A 115 10.61 9.68 -11.57
CA GLU A 115 9.33 9.73 -12.28
C GLU A 115 8.80 8.32 -12.58
N GLY A 116 7.47 8.15 -12.54
CA GLY A 116 6.82 6.86 -12.73
C GLY A 116 6.80 5.95 -11.49
N THR A 117 7.31 6.41 -10.35
CA THR A 117 7.24 5.68 -9.07
C THR A 117 6.08 6.16 -8.20
N LEU A 118 5.66 5.33 -7.24
CA LEU A 118 4.57 5.69 -6.32
C LEU A 118 4.93 6.93 -5.49
N ASN A 119 6.13 6.97 -4.92
CA ASN A 119 6.57 8.07 -4.05
C ASN A 119 6.69 9.39 -4.81
N TYR A 120 7.05 9.36 -6.09
CA TYR A 120 6.98 10.54 -6.96
C TYR A 120 5.55 11.10 -7.08
N LEU A 121 4.56 10.24 -7.30
CA LEU A 121 3.16 10.65 -7.43
C LEU A 121 2.61 11.19 -6.10
N VAL A 122 3.00 10.58 -4.98
CA VAL A 122 2.65 11.06 -3.63
C VAL A 122 3.23 12.45 -3.39
N GLU A 123 4.54 12.64 -3.61
CA GLU A 123 5.22 13.92 -3.39
C GLU A 123 4.63 15.02 -4.29
N LYS A 124 4.38 14.70 -5.56
CA LYS A 124 3.71 15.61 -6.50
C LYS A 124 2.36 16.06 -5.96
N ARG A 125 1.52 15.12 -5.50
CA ARG A 125 0.19 15.47 -4.98
C ARG A 125 0.26 16.30 -3.71
N LEU A 126 1.15 15.96 -2.78
CA LEU A 126 1.33 16.72 -1.54
C LEU A 126 1.80 18.15 -1.82
N THR A 127 2.68 18.33 -2.81
CA THR A 127 3.11 19.66 -3.28
C THR A 127 1.94 20.45 -3.86
N GLU A 128 1.13 19.85 -4.74
CA GLU A 128 -0.07 20.51 -5.28
C GLU A 128 -1.05 20.95 -4.17
N ILE A 129 -1.29 20.09 -3.17
CA ILE A 129 -2.16 20.42 -2.03
C ILE A 129 -1.58 21.59 -1.24
N ARG A 130 -0.27 21.56 -0.96
CA ARG A 130 0.42 22.64 -0.24
C ARG A 130 0.29 23.96 -0.96
N ASP A 131 0.50 23.98 -2.28
CA ASP A 131 0.52 25.22 -3.04
C ASP A 131 -0.90 25.81 -3.18
N ALA A 132 -1.92 24.97 -3.39
CA ALA A 132 -3.33 25.39 -3.36
C ALA A 132 -3.77 25.94 -1.98
N LEU A 133 -3.20 25.44 -0.87
CA LEU A 133 -3.45 25.97 0.47
C LEU A 133 -2.79 27.34 0.70
N LYS A 134 -1.63 27.59 0.11
CA LYS A 134 -0.96 28.90 0.15
C LYS A 134 -1.75 29.95 -0.61
N GLU A 135 -2.16 29.65 -1.85
CA GLU A 135 -2.97 30.55 -2.68
C GLU A 135 -4.26 30.96 -1.95
N LYS A 136 -4.99 30.00 -1.36
CA LYS A 136 -6.19 30.29 -0.56
C LYS A 136 -5.93 31.16 0.66
N LYS A 137 -4.74 31.09 1.26
CA LYS A 137 -4.38 31.91 2.41
C LYS A 137 -4.10 33.35 1.96
N GLU A 138 -3.36 33.51 0.87
CA GLU A 138 -3.05 34.82 0.27
C GLU A 138 -4.32 35.54 -0.23
N GLU A 139 -5.26 34.82 -0.84
CA GLU A 139 -6.57 35.37 -1.24
C GLU A 139 -7.37 35.89 -0.05
N LYS A 140 -7.41 35.14 1.07
CA LYS A 140 -8.10 35.58 2.30
C LYS A 140 -7.47 36.83 2.89
N GLU A 141 -6.15 36.88 3.00
CA GLU A 141 -5.43 38.04 3.54
C GLU A 141 -5.61 39.30 2.67
N ASN A 142 -5.74 39.13 1.34
CA ASN A 142 -5.99 40.24 0.44
C ASN A 142 -7.44 40.76 0.54
N ASN A 143 -8.42 39.87 0.70
CA ASN A 143 -9.82 40.25 0.90
C ASN A 143 -10.04 40.99 2.22
N GLU A 144 -9.42 40.53 3.33
CA GLU A 144 -9.51 41.20 4.64
C GLU A 144 -8.84 42.60 4.65
N LYS A 145 -7.81 42.82 3.83
CA LYS A 145 -7.19 44.15 3.64
C LYS A 145 -8.01 45.07 2.73
N GLY A 146 -8.89 44.50 1.90
CA GLY A 146 -9.83 45.24 1.05
C GLY A 146 -10.99 45.83 1.85
N ASP A 147 -11.58 45.04 2.76
CA ASP A 147 -12.73 45.45 3.59
C ASP A 147 -12.38 46.47 4.69
N ASN A 148 -11.09 46.62 5.06
CA ASN A 148 -10.63 47.57 6.08
C ASN A 148 -10.25 48.96 5.51
N LYS A 149 -10.59 49.25 4.26
CA LYS A 149 -10.28 50.51 3.55
C LYS A 149 -11.49 51.40 3.26
N ASP A 150 -12.69 50.99 3.66
CA ASP A 150 -13.92 51.80 3.64
C ASP A 150 -14.30 52.25 5.07
#